data_AF-A0A7R9ELY9-F1
#
_entry.id   AF-A0A7R9ELY9-F1
#
_cell.length_a   1.000
_cell.length_b   1.000
_cell.length_c   1.000
_cell.angle_alpha   90.00
_cell.angle_beta   90.00
_cell.angle_gamma   90.00
#
_symmetry.space_group_name_H-M   'P 1'
#
loop_
_entity.id
_entity.type
_entity.pdbx_description
1 polymer ?
#
loop_
_entity_poly.entity_id
_entity_poly.type
_entity_poly.pdbx_seq_one_letter_code
_entity_poly.pdbx_strand_id
1 'polypeptide(L)' 'AKDVQVSEIDFNPEFLVRIIPKLDWSAFYKAAESVEVIDGELICPESGRKFPINEGIPNMLLNEDEL' A
#
# COMPACT_ATOMS: atom_id res chain seq x y z
N ALA A 1 9.95 -2.51 -8.06
CA ALA A 1 10.31 -2.81 -6.66
C ALA A 1 9.70 -4.16 -6.31
N LYS A 2 10.46 -5.09 -5.71
CA LYS A 2 9.93 -6.38 -5.25
C LYS A 2 10.36 -6.51 -3.80
N ASP A 3 9.38 -6.76 -2.92
CA ASP A 3 9.46 -6.85 -1.45
C ASP A 3 9.37 -5.50 -0.70
N VAL A 4 8.15 -5.15 -0.28
CA VAL A 4 7.87 -4.09 0.71
C VAL A 4 7.57 -4.78 2.03
N GLN A 5 8.33 -4.46 3.09
CA GLN A 5 8.14 -5.03 4.42
C GLN A 5 7.63 -3.97 5.39
N VAL A 6 6.57 -4.30 6.12
CA VAL A 6 6.01 -3.43 7.16
C VAL A 6 6.73 -3.74 8.46
N SER A 7 7.34 -2.73 9.08
CA SER A 7 7.97 -2.82 10.40
C SER A 7 7.34 -1.81 11.34
N GLU A 8 7.02 -2.25 12.56
CA GLU A 8 6.51 -1.36 13.60
C GLU A 8 7.67 -0.56 14.23
N ILE A 9 7.48 0.75 14.32
CA ILE A 9 8.45 1.68 14.91
C ILE A 9 7.73 2.64 15.85
N ASP A 10 8.37 2.96 16.99
CA ASP A 10 7.85 3.95 17.93
C ASP A 10 7.96 5.37 17.37
N PHE A 11 6.94 6.19 17.63
CA PHE A 11 6.92 7.59 17.20
C PHE A 11 7.98 8.42 17.93
N ASN A 12 8.87 9.06 17.18
CA ASN A 12 9.94 9.92 17.70
C ASN A 12 9.81 11.36 17.13
N PRO A 13 9.23 12.30 17.88
CA PRO A 13 8.98 13.66 17.39
C PRO A 13 10.28 14.47 17.19
N GLU A 14 11.29 14.29 18.03
CA GLU A 14 12.57 15.00 17.93
C GLU A 14 13.30 14.70 16.62
N PHE A 15 13.19 13.45 16.15
CA PHE A 15 13.72 13.02 14.86
C PHE A 15 12.96 13.69 13.70
N LEU A 16 11.63 13.65 13.71
CA LEU A 16 10.79 14.17 12.62
C LEU A 16 10.98 15.66 12.41
N VAL A 17 11.05 16.46 13.49
CA VAL A 17 11.28 17.91 13.41
C VAL A 17 12.60 18.24 12.70
N ARG A 18 13.61 17.37 12.80
CA ARG A 18 14.92 17.57 12.15
C ARG A 18 14.98 17.05 10.71
N ILE A 19 14.12 16.09 10.35
CA ILE A 19 14.13 15.42 9.04
C ILE A 19 13.14 16.07 8.07
N ILE A 20 11.93 16.41 8.51
CA ILE A 20 10.87 17.02 7.68
C ILE A 20 11.39 18.22 6.86
N PRO A 21 12.18 19.17 7.43
CA PRO A 21 12.69 20.30 6.65
C PRO A 21 13.79 19.94 5.64
N LYS A 22 14.43 18.77 5.79
CA LYS A 22 15.55 18.31 4.94
C LYS A 22 15.11 17.31 3.87
N LEU A 23 13.84 16.92 3.87
CA LEU A 23 13.30 15.90 3.00
C LEU A 23 13.08 16.47 1.59
N ASP A 24 13.46 15.70 0.57
CA ASP A 24 12.98 15.94 -0.79
C ASP A 24 11.55 15.43 -0.91
N TRP A 25 10.59 16.36 -0.84
CA TRP A 25 9.17 16.05 -0.90
C TRP A 25 8.72 15.45 -2.24
N SER A 26 9.35 15.83 -3.36
CA SER A 26 8.97 15.29 -4.67
C SER A 26 9.41 13.83 -4.79
N ALA A 27 10.62 13.51 -4.36
CA ALA A 27 11.12 12.15 -4.33
C ALA A 27 10.33 11.29 -3.33
N PHE A 28 10.05 11.82 -2.14
CA PHE A 28 9.28 11.12 -1.12
C PHE A 28 7.86 10.79 -1.58
N TYR A 29 7.14 11.76 -2.16
CA TYR A 29 5.79 11.53 -2.68
C TYR A 29 5.76 10.44 -3.75
N LYS A 30 6.67 10.50 -4.73
CA LYS A 30 6.78 9.48 -5.78
C LYS A 30 7.13 8.09 -5.23
N ALA A 31 7.97 8.03 -4.21
CA ALA A 31 8.30 6.78 -3.55
C ALA A 31 7.09 6.23 -2.78
N ALA A 32 6.34 7.08 -2.08
CA ALA A 32 5.13 6.68 -1.36
C ALA A 32 4.05 6.16 -2.32
N GLU A 33 3.83 6.82 -3.46
CA GLU A 33 2.94 6.35 -4.54
C GLU A 33 3.37 4.97 -5.08
N SER A 34 4.67 4.72 -5.18
CA SER A 34 5.19 3.40 -5.62
C SER A 34 5.05 2.28 -4.58
N VAL A 35 4.77 2.64 -3.32
CA VAL A 35 4.57 1.71 -2.19
C VAL A 35 3.08 1.43 -1.95
N GLU A 36 2.17 2.30 -2.43
CA GLU A 36 0.74 2.00 -2.46
C GLU A 36 0.48 0.71 -3.25
N VAL A 37 -0.55 -0.06 -2.88
CA VAL A 37 -0.89 -1.31 -3.58
C VAL A 37 -1.53 -0.95 -4.91
N ILE A 38 -0.70 -0.68 -5.92
CA ILE A 38 -1.15 -0.37 -7.29
C ILE A 38 -1.68 -1.64 -7.97
N ASP A 39 -0.97 -2.76 -7.80
CA ASP A 39 -1.38 -4.07 -8.28
C ASP A 39 -1.28 -5.09 -7.15
N GLY A 40 -2.32 -5.90 -6.97
CA GLY A 40 -2.38 -6.85 -5.87
C GLY A 40 -3.69 -7.61 -5.81
N GLU A 41 -3.96 -8.27 -4.69
CA GLU A 41 -5.22 -8.96 -4.44
C GLU A 41 -5.66 -8.72 -2.99
N LEU A 42 -6.94 -8.38 -2.80
CA LEU A 42 -7.57 -8.46 -1.48
C LEU A 42 -8.07 -9.88 -1.26
N ILE A 43 -7.75 -10.48 -0.13
CA ILE A 43 -8.21 -11.83 0.20
C ILE A 43 -9.28 -11.72 1.28
N CYS A 44 -10.49 -12.21 1.00
CA CYS A 44 -11.55 -12.33 1.99
C CYS A 44 -11.16 -13.40 3.02
N PRO A 45 -11.12 -13.09 4.34
CA PRO A 45 -10.68 -14.05 5.35
C PRO A 45 -11.67 -15.20 5.58
N GLU A 46 -12.97 -14.99 5.30
CA GLU A 46 -14.01 -16.00 5.53
C GLU A 46 -14.16 -16.97 4.35
N SER A 47 -14.02 -16.47 3.12
CA SER A 47 -14.21 -17.26 1.89
C SER A 47 -12.92 -17.60 1.16
N GLY A 48 -11.80 -16.96 1.50
CA GLY A 48 -10.54 -17.07 0.77
C GLY A 48 -10.54 -16.42 -0.62
N ARG A 49 -11.62 -15.70 -0.99
CA ARG A 49 -11.77 -15.08 -2.31
C ARG A 49 -10.75 -13.97 -2.55
N LYS A 50 -10.20 -13.94 -3.75
CA LYS A 50 -9.22 -12.94 -4.20
C LYS A 50 -9.91 -11.90 -5.08
N PHE A 51 -9.82 -10.64 -4.68
CA PHE A 51 -10.31 -9.50 -5.45
C PHE A 51 -9.10 -8.75 -6.01
N PRO A 52 -8.88 -8.79 -7.34
CA PRO A 52 -7.70 -8.17 -7.93
C PRO A 52 -7.78 -6.65 -7.80
N ILE A 53 -6.66 -6.04 -7.43
CA ILE A 53 -6.43 -4.60 -7.45
C ILE A 53 -5.63 -4.32 -8.73
N ASN A 54 -6.13 -3.42 -9.56
CA ASN A 54 -5.40 -2.89 -10.72
C ASN A 54 -5.46 -1.36 -10.67
N GLU A 55 -4.35 -0.69 -10.90
CA GLU A 55 -4.24 0.78 -10.83
C GLU A 55 -4.73 1.36 -9.48
N GLY A 56 -4.54 0.62 -8.38
CA GLY A 56 -5.00 1.00 -7.05
C GLY A 56 -6.51 0.84 -6.83
N ILE A 57 -7.26 0.33 -7.82
CA ILE A 57 -8.70 0.14 -7.74
C ILE A 57 -9.02 -1.35 -7.53
N PRO A 58 -9.56 -1.75 -6.37
CA PRO A 58 -9.99 -3.12 -6.12
C PRO A 58 -11.28 -3.45 -6.89
N ASN A 59 -11.26 -4.56 -7.63
CA ASN A 59 -12.46 -5.11 -8.26
C ASN A 59 -13.16 -6.09 -7.31
N MET A 60 -14.26 -5.64 -6.70
CA MET A 60 -15.09 -6.45 -5.79
C MET A 60 -16.29 -7.14 -6.48
N LEU A 61 -16.37 -7.07 -7.81
CA LEU A 61 -17.42 -7.76 -8.57
C LEU A 61 -17.16 -9.27 -8.58
N LEU A 62 -18.23 -10.04 -8.46
CA LEU A 62 -18.21 -11.50 -8.53
C LEU A 62 -18.46 -11.94 -9.97
N ASN A 63 -17.70 -12.93 -10.45
CA ASN A 63 -17.96 -13.52 -11.76
C ASN A 63 -19.22 -14.40 -11.73
N GLU A 64 -19.91 -14.53 -12.86
CA GLU A 64 -21.14 -15.34 -12.95
C GLU A 64 -20.88 -16.84 -12.66
N ASP A 65 -19.66 -17.31 -12.94
CA ASP A 65 -19.21 -18.68 -12.64
C ASP A 65 -18.90 -18.90 -11.14
N GLU A 66 -18.90 -17.84 -10.33
CA GLU A 66 -18.65 -17.88 -8.88
C GLU A 66 -19.93 -17.76 -8.02
N LEU A 67 -21.12 -17.91 -8.63
CA LEU A 67 -22.42 -17.95 -7.97
C LEU A 67 -22.86 -19.36 -7.59
#